data_AF-A0A846EA21-F1
#
_entry.id   AF-A0A846EA21-F1
#
_cell.length_a   1.000
_cell.length_b   1.000
_cell.length_c   1.000
_cell.angle_alpha   90.00
_cell.angle_beta   90.00
_cell.angle_gamma   90.00
#
_symmetry.space_group_name_H-M   'P 1'
#
loop_
_entity.id
_entity.type
_entity.pdbx_description
1 polymer ?
#
loop_
_entity_poly.entity_id
_entity_poly.type
_entity_poly.pdbx_seq_one_letter_code
_entity_poly.pdbx_strand_id
1 'polypeptide(L)' 'DNGPGIPLAIQSKIFDPFFTTKPVGKGTGLGLAISYQLLVEEHGGKIQILTPKTGGTEFLFTLPINSGQPVALTAR' A
#
# COMPACT_ATOMS: atom_id res chain seq x y z
N ASP A 1 -5.25 -0.87 12.09
CA ASP A 1 -6.59 -0.42 12.51
C ASP A 1 -7.16 -1.41 13.51
N ASN A 2 -8.36 -1.15 14.03
CA ASN A 2 -9.02 -2.00 15.03
C ASN A 2 -10.31 -2.64 14.47
N GLY A 3 -10.40 -2.75 13.14
CA GLY A 3 -11.54 -3.31 12.44
C GLY A 3 -11.53 -4.85 12.44
N PRO A 4 -12.35 -5.48 11.58
CA PRO A 4 -12.45 -6.93 11.52
C PRO A 4 -11.27 -7.62 10.81
N GLY A 5 -10.35 -6.86 10.22
CA GLY A 5 -9.26 -7.39 9.40
C GLY A 5 -9.68 -7.70 7.95
N ILE A 6 -8.75 -8.26 7.17
CA ILE A 6 -8.97 -8.66 5.77
C ILE A 6 -8.90 -10.19 5.66
N PRO A 7 -9.99 -10.86 5.23
CA PRO A 7 -9.99 -12.31 5.01
C PRO A 7 -8.90 -12.74 4.03
N LEU A 8 -8.21 -13.84 4.36
CA LEU A 8 -7.08 -14.35 3.56
C LEU A 8 -7.46 -14.57 2.08
N ALA A 9 -8.68 -15.04 1.81
CA ALA A 9 -9.19 -15.32 0.48
C ALA A 9 -9.29 -14.09 -0.45
N ILE A 10 -9.28 -12.88 0.10
CA ILE A 10 -9.37 -11.64 -0.69
C ILE A 10 -8.09 -10.79 -0.64
N GLN A 11 -7.10 -11.12 0.19
CA GLN A 11 -5.91 -10.29 0.37
C GLN A 11 -5.13 -10.05 -0.93
N SER A 12 -5.09 -11.02 -1.84
CA SER A 12 -4.43 -10.85 -3.14
C SER A 12 -5.19 -9.91 -4.08
N LYS A 13 -6.50 -9.75 -3.89
CA LYS A 13 -7.39 -8.99 -4.77
C LYS A 13 -7.56 -7.53 -4.35
N ILE A 14 -7.21 -7.17 -3.11
CA ILE A 14 -7.49 -5.83 -2.59
C ILE A 14 -6.71 -4.72 -3.30
N PHE A 15 -5.67 -5.08 -4.04
CA PHE A 15 -4.87 -4.17 -4.86
C PHE A 15 -5.34 -4.14 -6.33
N ASP A 16 -6.29 -4.99 -6.72
CA ASP A 16 -6.84 -4.97 -8.07
C ASP A 16 -7.68 -3.69 -8.26
N PRO A 17 -7.53 -2.97 -9.39
CA PRO A 17 -8.36 -1.82 -9.68
C PRO A 17 -9.85 -2.16 -9.60
N PHE A 18 -10.62 -1.27 -8.96
CA PHE A 18 -12.06 -1.37 -8.75
C PHE A 18 -12.53 -2.47 -7.79
N PHE A 19 -11.63 -3.27 -7.20
CA PHE A 19 -12.02 -4.23 -6.18
C PHE A 19 -12.55 -3.51 -4.94
N THR A 20 -13.72 -3.93 -4.46
CA THR A 20 -14.31 -3.40 -3.23
C THR A 20 -15.25 -4.40 -2.58
N THR A 21 -15.24 -4.46 -1.25
CA THR A 21 -16.25 -5.17 -0.44
C THR A 21 -17.41 -4.25 -0.04
N LYS A 22 -17.30 -2.94 -0.31
CA LYS A 22 -18.36 -1.97 -0.04
C LYS A 22 -19.50 -2.12 -1.05
N PRO A 23 -20.75 -1.82 -0.66
CA PRO A 23 -21.88 -1.80 -1.59
C PRO A 23 -21.67 -0.84 -2.77
N VAL A 24 -22.42 -1.07 -3.85
CA VAL A 24 -22.42 -0.23 -5.04
C VAL A 24 -22.64 1.24 -4.67
N GLY A 25 -21.82 2.13 -5.23
CA GLY A 25 -21.87 3.57 -4.98
C GLY A 25 -21.26 4.04 -3.65
N LYS A 26 -20.70 3.14 -2.83
CA LYS A 26 -20.05 3.49 -1.54
C LYS A 26 -18.52 3.51 -1.59
N GLY A 27 -17.94 3.30 -2.77
CA GLY A 27 -16.51 3.39 -3.02
C GLY A 27 -16.19 3.06 -4.46
N THR A 28 -15.06 3.58 -4.94
CA THR A 28 -14.55 3.32 -6.30
C THR A 28 -13.67 2.08 -6.38
N GLY A 29 -13.17 1.58 -5.24
CA GLY A 29 -12.20 0.48 -5.21
C GLY A 29 -10.81 0.84 -5.75
N LEU A 30 -10.48 2.13 -5.87
CA LEU A 30 -9.20 2.56 -6.48
C LEU A 30 -8.08 2.87 -5.49
N GLY A 31 -8.39 3.10 -4.21
CA GLY A 31 -7.40 3.64 -3.26
C GLY A 31 -6.16 2.75 -3.06
N LEU A 32 -6.36 1.44 -2.86
CA LEU A 32 -5.26 0.50 -2.66
C LEU A 32 -4.51 0.21 -3.96
N ALA A 33 -5.20 0.14 -5.11
CA ALA A 33 -4.56 -0.01 -6.41
C ALA A 33 -3.59 1.15 -6.71
N ILE A 34 -4.03 2.40 -6.47
CA ILE A 34 -3.19 3.59 -6.65
C ILE A 34 -2.00 3.56 -5.67
N SER A 35 -2.23 3.15 -4.42
CA SER A 35 -1.16 3.06 -3.42
C SER A 35 -0.10 2.03 -3.81
N TYR A 36 -0.52 0.89 -4.38
CA TYR A 36 0.39 -0.14 -4.89
C TYR A 36 1.22 0.37 -6.06
N GLN A 37 0.57 0.95 -7.08
CA GLN A 37 1.26 1.54 -8.23
C GLN A 37 2.30 2.57 -7.78
N LEU A 38 1.90 3.53 -6.94
CA LEU A 38 2.79 4.58 -6.47
C LEU A 38 3.95 4.03 -5.64
N LEU A 39 3.67 3.25 -4.60
CA LEU A 39 4.71 2.84 -3.64
C LEU A 39 5.61 1.73 -4.19
N VAL A 40 5.05 0.76 -4.92
CA VAL A 40 5.80 -0.41 -5.39
C VAL A 40 6.38 -0.16 -6.77
N GLU A 41 5.54 0.22 -7.73
CA GLU A 41 5.96 0.30 -9.13
C GLU A 41 6.79 1.57 -9.40
N GLU A 42 6.34 2.72 -8.90
CA GLU A 42 7.02 4.00 -9.16
C GLU A 42 8.18 4.28 -8.19
N HIS A 43 8.07 3.86 -6.92
CA HIS A 43 9.05 4.18 -5.88
C HIS A 43 9.92 2.97 -5.45
N GLY A 44 9.75 1.80 -6.06
CA GLY A 44 10.53 0.60 -5.76
C GLY A 44 10.37 0.09 -4.32
N GLY A 45 9.26 0.46 -3.67
CA GLY A 45 8.93 0.07 -2.32
C GLY A 45 8.26 -1.30 -2.23
N LYS A 46 7.74 -1.59 -1.05
CA LYS A 46 7.00 -2.83 -0.73
C LYS A 46 5.80 -2.51 0.14
N ILE A 47 4.72 -3.27 -0.05
CA ILE A 47 3.53 -3.25 0.80
C ILE A 47 3.37 -4.65 1.38
N GLN A 48 3.15 -4.73 2.70
CA GLN A 48 2.80 -5.97 3.38
C GLN A 48 1.51 -5.77 4.16
N ILE A 49 0.67 -6.81 4.18
CA ILE A 49 -0.53 -6.87 5.01
C ILE A 49 -0.21 -7.77 6.19
N LEU A 50 -0.31 -7.21 7.39
CA LEU A 50 -0.14 -7.93 8.64
C LEU A 50 -1.51 -8.04 9.32
N THR A 51 -1.72 -9.16 10.02
CA THR A 51 -2.91 -9.40 10.82
C THR A 51 -2.49 -9.51 12.29
N PRO A 52 -2.60 -8.43 13.07
CA PRO A 52 -2.24 -8.44 14.47
C PRO A 52 -3.05 -9.47 15.28
N LYS A 53 -2.46 -10.03 16.33
CA LYS A 53 -3.17 -10.94 17.26
C LYS A 53 -4.39 -10.27 17.93
N THR A 54 -4.37 -8.95 18.02
CA THR A 54 -5.45 -8.13 18.57
C THR A 54 -6.61 -7.92 17.60
N GLY A 55 -6.54 -8.44 16.38
CA GLY A 55 -7.48 -8.16 15.30
C GLY A 55 -7.11 -6.93 14.47
N GLY A 56 -7.94 -6.62 13.47
CA GLY A 56 -7.71 -5.50 12.54
C GLY A 56 -6.75 -5.82 11.40
N THR A 57 -6.40 -4.76 10.66
CA THR A 57 -5.41 -4.81 9.57
C THR A 57 -4.27 -3.85 9.86
N GLU A 58 -3.05 -4.27 9.59
CA GLU A 58 -1.89 -3.39 9.56
C GLU A 58 -1.27 -3.43 8.16
N PHE A 59 -1.08 -2.25 7.56
CA PHE A 59 -0.37 -2.11 6.30
C PHE A 59 1.04 -1.58 6.60
N LEU A 60 2.05 -2.37 6.28
CA LEU A 60 3.45 -1.99 6.40
C LEU A 60 3.98 -1.57 5.03
N PHE A 61 4.37 -0.30 4.94
CA PHE A 61 4.99 0.29 3.75
C PHE A 61 6.49 0.42 3.97
N THR A 62 7.29 -0.07 3.02
CA THR A 62 8.75 0.09 3.04
C THR A 62 9.19 0.77 1.76
N LEU A 63 9.99 1.82 1.88
CA LEU A 63 10.59 2.52 0.74
C LEU A 63 12.11 2.43 0.82
N PRO A 64 12.80 2.27 -0.31
CA PRO A 64 14.25 2.37 -0.34
C PRO A 64 14.66 3.80 0.03
N ILE A 65 15.53 3.95 1.02
CA ILE A 65 16.22 5.21 1.24
C ILE A 65 17.36 5.29 0.23
N ASN A 66 17.32 6.31 -0.63
CA ASN A 66 18.50 6.63 -1.42
C ASN A 66 19.46 7.33 -0.45
N SER A 67 20.48 6.64 0.05
CA SER A 67 21.59 7.27 0.77
C SER A 67 22.22 8.25 -0.21
N GLY A 68 21.88 9.53 -0.08
CA GLY A 68 22.21 10.55 -1.07
C GLY A 68 23.65 10.38 -1.55
N GLN A 69 23.82 10.09 -2.85
CA GLN A 69 25.03 10.53 -3.51
C GLN A 69 25.15 12.02 -3.20
N PRO A 70 26.29 12.51 -2.66
CA PRO A 70 26.47 13.92 -2.41
C PRO A 70 26.07 14.68 -3.67
N VAL A 71 25.08 15.55 -3.57
CA VAL A 71 24.75 16.47 -4.66
C VAL A 71 26.04 17.27 -4.86
N ALA A 72 26.77 16.99 -5.94
CA ALA A 72 27.95 17.76 -6.28
C ALA A 72 27.47 19.20 -6.42
N LEU A 73 27.83 20.06 -5.46
CA LEU A 73 27.68 21.50 -5.56
C LEU A 73 28.61 21.95 -6.69
N THR A 74 28.13 21.87 -7.92
CA THR A 74 28.81 22.51 -9.04
C THR A 74 28.59 24.01 -8.84
N ALA A 75 29.55 24.66 -8.20
CA ALA A 75 29.64 26.11 -8.17
C ALA A 75 29.65 26.61 -9.62
N ARG A 76 28.67 27.44 -9.97
CA ARG A 76 28.67 28.25 -11.18
C ARG A 76 29.47 29.52 -10.95
#